data_AF-A0A7S3LJW5-F1
#
_entry.id   AF-A0A7S3LJW5-F1
#
_cell.length_a   1.000
_cell.length_b   1.000
_cell.length_c   1.000
_cell.angle_alpha   90.00
_cell.angle_beta   90.00
_cell.angle_gamma   90.00
#
_symmetry.space_group_name_H-M   'P 1'
#
loop_
_entity.id
_entity.type
_entity.pdbx_description
1 polymer ?
#
loop_
_entity_poly.entity_id
_entity_poly.type
_entity_poly.pdbx_seq_one_letter_code
_entity_poly.pdbx_strand_id
1 'polypeptide(L)'
;MQDTINDDPQLDPPIPFKLGTMAFAGSGPDSRTTQMFIAYGEIPSLGSNPWETPFGVVEDGIDNVIRFHSYGDMAPWGQGPNPHQIMSQGSGYVETGFPLLDKFETCTVERITPSETETEL
;
A
#
# COMPACT_ATOMS: atom_id res chain seq x y z
N MET A 1 5.86 -20.52 -5.68
CA MET A 1 4.97 -19.36 -5.94
C MET A 1 4.90 -18.59 -4.65
N GLN A 2 4.85 -17.26 -4.70
CA GLN A 2 4.61 -16.45 -3.51
C GLN A 2 3.17 -16.70 -3.05
N ASP A 3 2.96 -16.95 -1.76
CA ASP A 3 1.62 -17.13 -1.21
C ASP A 3 0.83 -15.82 -1.34
N THR A 4 -0.41 -15.92 -1.77
CA THR A 4 -1.31 -14.78 -1.89
C THR A 4 -2.04 -14.52 -0.58
N ILE A 5 -2.48 -13.27 -0.40
CA ILE A 5 -3.33 -12.82 0.69
C ILE A 5 -4.76 -12.74 0.15
N ASN A 6 -5.69 -13.47 0.76
CA ASN A 6 -7.12 -13.43 0.42
C ASN A 6 -7.66 -12.01 0.52
N ASP A 7 -8.64 -11.62 -0.29
CA ASP A 7 -9.22 -10.28 -0.27
C ASP A 7 -9.98 -9.95 1.03
N ASP A 8 -10.04 -8.66 1.37
CA ASP A 8 -10.86 -8.19 2.48
C ASP A 8 -12.32 -8.01 2.01
N PRO A 9 -13.31 -8.26 2.87
CA PRO A 9 -14.70 -7.96 2.56
C PRO A 9 -14.88 -6.49 2.19
N GLN A 10 -15.60 -6.23 1.10
CA GLN A 10 -16.03 -4.88 0.78
C GLN A 10 -17.12 -4.39 1.74
N LEU A 11 -16.99 -3.13 2.14
CA LEU A 11 -18.06 -2.42 2.85
C LEU A 11 -19.11 -1.89 1.87
N ASP A 12 -20.32 -1.65 2.38
CA ASP A 12 -21.41 -0.99 1.65
C ASP A 12 -21.88 0.26 2.43
N PRO A 13 -21.56 1.49 1.96
CA PRO A 13 -20.81 1.79 0.74
C PRO A 13 -19.31 1.49 0.88
N PRO A 14 -18.58 1.29 -0.25
CA PRO A 14 -17.13 1.10 -0.21
C PRO A 14 -16.38 2.30 0.38
N ILE A 15 -15.21 2.03 0.97
CA ILE A 15 -14.35 3.09 1.52
C ILE A 15 -13.73 3.89 0.35
N PRO A 16 -13.99 5.20 0.22
CA PRO A 16 -13.41 6.00 -0.84
C PRO A 16 -11.92 6.27 -0.55
N PHE A 17 -11.09 6.23 -1.60
CA PHE A 17 -9.69 6.64 -1.50
C PHE A 17 -9.58 8.16 -1.29
N LYS A 18 -8.80 8.54 -0.27
CA LYS A 18 -8.43 9.92 0.05
C LYS A 18 -6.91 9.99 0.27
N LEU A 19 -6.39 11.20 0.47
CA LEU A 19 -4.99 11.38 0.86
C LEU A 19 -4.65 10.51 2.08
N GLY A 20 -3.56 9.74 1.98
CA GLY A 20 -3.06 8.87 3.02
C GLY A 20 -3.72 7.49 3.09
N THR A 21 -4.78 7.21 2.32
CA THR A 21 -5.41 5.88 2.29
C THR A 21 -4.40 4.82 1.82
N MET A 22 -4.35 3.69 2.53
CA MET A 22 -3.47 2.56 2.23
C MET A 22 -4.28 1.35 1.79
N ALA A 23 -3.83 0.71 0.72
CA ALA A 23 -4.39 -0.55 0.22
C ALA A 23 -3.31 -1.42 -0.40
N PHE A 24 -3.60 -2.71 -0.55
CA PHE A 24 -2.74 -3.64 -1.27
C PHE A 24 -2.91 -3.46 -2.78
N ALA A 25 -1.84 -3.71 -3.54
CA ALA A 25 -1.94 -3.88 -4.98
C ALA A 25 -2.43 -5.31 -5.30
N GLY A 26 -3.21 -5.44 -6.37
CA GLY A 26 -3.75 -6.72 -6.84
C GLY A 26 -4.06 -6.66 -8.33
N SER A 27 -4.13 -7.84 -8.95
CA SER A 27 -4.46 -8.04 -10.37
C SER A 27 -5.74 -8.87 -10.56
N GLY A 28 -6.63 -8.86 -9.57
CA GLY A 28 -7.87 -9.65 -9.54
C GLY A 28 -8.12 -10.28 -8.16
N PRO A 29 -9.20 -11.08 -8.04
CA PRO A 29 -9.55 -11.71 -6.76
C PRO A 29 -8.42 -12.56 -6.17
N ASP A 30 -8.18 -12.41 -4.87
CA ASP A 30 -7.20 -13.17 -4.06
C ASP A 30 -5.77 -13.16 -4.64
N SER A 31 -5.39 -12.06 -5.30
CA SER A 31 -4.08 -11.90 -5.95
C SER A 31 -3.10 -11.02 -5.19
N ARG A 32 -3.51 -10.50 -4.04
CA ARG A 32 -2.70 -9.60 -3.21
C ARG A 32 -1.48 -10.35 -2.70
N THR A 33 -0.36 -9.64 -2.57
CA THR A 33 0.87 -10.16 -1.97
C THR A 33 1.39 -9.14 -0.96
N THR A 34 2.67 -8.76 -1.04
CA THR A 34 3.29 -7.82 -0.10
C THR A 34 3.36 -6.38 -0.65
N GLN A 35 2.83 -6.14 -1.84
CA GLN A 35 2.83 -4.82 -2.46
C GLN A 35 1.65 -4.00 -1.96
N MET A 36 1.93 -2.81 -1.45
CA MET A 36 0.94 -1.84 -0.97
C MET A 36 1.20 -0.48 -1.59
N PHE A 37 0.17 0.37 -1.63
CA PHE A 37 0.27 1.75 -2.09
C PHE A 37 -0.39 2.69 -1.08
N ILE A 38 0.04 3.95 -1.12
CA ILE A 38 -0.54 5.04 -0.34
C ILE A 38 -1.08 6.07 -1.34
N ALA A 39 -2.34 6.41 -1.23
CA ALA A 39 -2.97 7.40 -2.10
C ALA A 39 -2.49 8.81 -1.75
N TYR A 40 -2.01 9.56 -2.75
CA TYR A 40 -1.61 10.98 -2.60
C TYR A 40 -2.79 11.95 -2.78
N GLY A 41 -4.01 11.43 -2.85
CA GLY A 41 -5.22 12.21 -3.07
C GLY A 41 -6.40 11.31 -3.36
N GLU A 42 -7.47 11.88 -3.91
CA GLU A 42 -8.64 11.14 -4.33
C GLU A 42 -8.35 10.30 -5.59
N ILE A 43 -8.74 9.03 -5.57
CA ILE A 43 -8.61 8.11 -6.71
C ILE A 43 -9.97 7.47 -6.97
N PRO A 44 -10.91 8.18 -7.63
CA PRO A 44 -12.29 7.71 -7.78
C PRO A 44 -12.43 6.45 -8.64
N SER A 45 -11.38 6.07 -9.37
CA SER A 45 -11.32 4.85 -10.16
C SER A 45 -10.99 3.58 -9.35
N LEU A 46 -10.65 3.71 -8.06
CA LEU A 46 -10.32 2.59 -7.17
C LEU A 46 -11.31 2.47 -6.01
N GLY A 47 -11.31 1.30 -5.36
CA GLY A 47 -12.14 0.98 -4.19
C GLY A 47 -13.42 0.23 -4.53
N SER A 48 -13.64 -0.07 -5.81
CA SER A 48 -14.80 -0.84 -6.28
C SER A 48 -14.51 -2.33 -6.43
N ASN A 49 -13.25 -2.76 -6.32
CA ASN A 49 -12.87 -4.18 -6.32
C ASN A 49 -12.43 -4.67 -4.92
N PRO A 50 -12.62 -5.96 -4.59
CA PRO A 50 -12.29 -6.49 -3.26
C PRO A 50 -10.79 -6.50 -2.94
N TRP A 51 -9.91 -6.67 -3.95
CA TRP A 51 -8.46 -6.57 -3.76
C TRP A 51 -7.96 -5.13 -3.53
N GLU A 52 -8.82 -4.13 -3.70
CA GLU A 52 -8.53 -2.71 -3.49
C GLU A 52 -9.05 -2.19 -2.15
N THR A 53 -9.70 -3.04 -1.34
CA THR A 53 -10.27 -2.63 -0.05
C THR A 53 -9.19 -1.99 0.82
N PRO A 54 -9.35 -0.71 1.23
CA PRO A 54 -8.40 -0.06 2.10
C PRO A 54 -8.29 -0.76 3.45
N PHE A 55 -7.06 -0.91 3.95
CA PHE A 55 -6.79 -1.52 5.25
C PHE A 55 -6.29 -0.50 6.29
N GLY A 56 -5.99 0.73 5.88
CA GLY A 56 -5.48 1.75 6.79
C GLY A 56 -5.39 3.14 6.19
N VAL A 57 -4.97 4.10 7.00
CA VAL A 57 -4.70 5.48 6.62
C VAL A 57 -3.47 5.97 7.37
N VAL A 58 -2.66 6.81 6.73
CA VAL A 58 -1.58 7.53 7.41
C VAL A 58 -2.21 8.59 8.32
N GLU A 59 -2.17 8.36 9.64
CA GLU A 59 -2.76 9.26 10.63
C GLU A 59 -1.86 10.46 10.97
N ASP A 60 -0.54 10.26 10.98
CA ASP A 60 0.44 11.31 11.26
C ASP A 60 1.62 11.23 10.27
N GLY A 61 2.27 12.36 10.01
CA GLY A 61 3.43 12.44 9.12
C GLY A 61 3.14 12.32 7.62
N ILE A 62 1.90 12.59 7.17
CA ILE A 62 1.53 12.56 5.74
C ILE A 62 2.42 13.47 4.87
N ASP A 63 2.88 14.60 5.43
CA ASP A 63 3.80 15.53 4.76
C ASP A 63 5.15 14.88 4.40
N ASN A 64 5.58 13.87 5.16
CA ASN A 64 6.79 13.10 4.83
C ASN A 64 6.50 12.14 3.67
N VAL A 65 5.34 11.48 3.71
CA VAL A 65 4.93 10.50 2.69
C VAL A 65 4.79 11.15 1.32
N ILE A 66 4.16 12.32 1.22
CA ILE A 66 4.00 13.03 -0.06
C ILE A 66 5.30 13.61 -0.62
N ARG A 67 6.38 13.58 0.18
CA ARG A 67 7.72 14.02 -0.21
C ARG A 67 8.64 12.88 -0.61
N PHE A 68 8.17 11.63 -0.60
CA PHE A 68 8.97 10.52 -1.06
C PHE A 68 9.49 10.77 -2.48
N HIS A 69 10.75 10.43 -2.69
CA HIS A 69 11.38 10.57 -3.98
C HIS A 69 10.68 9.68 -5.01
N SER A 70 10.35 10.25 -6.16
CA SER A 70 9.70 9.53 -7.25
C SER A 70 10.57 9.57 -8.50
N TYR A 71 10.78 8.38 -9.06
CA TYR A 71 11.31 8.20 -10.41
C TYR A 71 10.18 8.20 -11.48
N GLY A 72 8.95 8.54 -11.10
CA GLY A 72 7.76 8.45 -11.95
C GLY A 72 7.14 7.04 -11.95
N ASP A 73 6.22 6.81 -12.89
CA ASP A 73 5.48 5.55 -12.98
C ASP A 73 6.41 4.34 -13.18
N MET A 74 5.96 3.17 -12.72
CA MET A 74 6.67 1.92 -12.93
C MET A 74 6.75 1.55 -14.42
N ALA A 75 7.79 0.82 -14.81
CA ALA A 75 7.92 0.27 -16.15
C ALA A 75 6.69 -0.59 -16.53
N PRO A 76 6.23 -0.56 -17.80
CA PRO A 76 6.81 0.17 -18.93
C PRO A 76 6.32 1.63 -19.08
N TRP A 77 5.50 2.14 -18.16
CA TRP A 77 4.83 3.44 -18.32
C TRP A 77 5.65 4.64 -17.85
N GLY A 78 6.70 4.41 -17.04
CA GLY A 78 7.61 5.46 -16.61
C GLY A 78 9.02 4.95 -16.31
N GLN A 79 9.76 5.75 -15.52
CA GLN A 79 11.15 5.49 -15.16
C GLN A 79 11.30 4.88 -13.76
N GLY A 80 10.20 4.51 -13.10
CA GLY A 80 10.21 3.85 -11.79
C GLY A 80 10.61 2.37 -11.85
N PRO A 81 10.89 1.76 -10.68
CA PRO A 81 11.28 0.35 -10.58
C PRO A 81 10.31 -0.60 -11.28
N ASN A 82 10.85 -1.64 -11.92
CA ASN A 82 10.03 -2.69 -12.52
C ASN A 82 9.61 -3.73 -11.46
N PRO A 83 8.30 -3.96 -11.21
CA PRO A 83 7.84 -4.90 -10.20
C PRO A 83 8.33 -6.34 -10.40
N HIS A 84 8.47 -6.80 -11.64
CA HIS A 84 9.02 -8.13 -11.93
C HIS A 84 10.51 -8.26 -11.53
N GLN A 85 11.27 -7.18 -11.66
CA GLN A 85 12.67 -7.16 -11.24
C GLN A 85 12.77 -7.12 -9.71
N ILE A 86 11.90 -6.35 -9.04
CA ILE A 86 11.79 -6.36 -7.57
C ILE A 86 11.48 -7.78 -7.07
N MET A 87 10.49 -8.45 -7.65
CA MET A 87 10.11 -9.81 -7.22
C MET A 87 11.22 -10.84 -7.43
N SER A 88 12.01 -10.72 -8.51
CA SER A 88 13.04 -11.70 -8.85
C SER A 88 14.40 -11.45 -8.20
N GLN A 89 14.76 -10.19 -7.96
CA GLN A 89 16.07 -9.79 -7.45
C GLN A 89 16.04 -9.23 -6.02
N GLY A 90 14.86 -8.93 -5.48
CA GLY A 90 14.71 -8.35 -4.15
C GLY A 90 15.24 -6.91 -4.05
N SER A 91 15.61 -6.50 -2.83
CA SER A 91 15.99 -5.12 -2.54
C SER A 91 17.25 -4.67 -3.29
N GLY A 92 18.18 -5.59 -3.60
CA GLY A 92 19.43 -5.27 -4.30
C GLY A 92 19.21 -4.59 -5.67
N TYR A 93 18.14 -4.96 -6.39
CA TYR A 93 17.76 -4.29 -7.64
C TYR A 93 17.36 -2.82 -7.40
N VAL A 94 16.57 -2.58 -6.36
CA VAL A 94 16.09 -1.24 -6.00
C VAL A 94 17.23 -0.39 -5.49
N GLU A 95 18.03 -0.91 -4.55
CA GLU A 95 19.15 -0.21 -3.92
C GLU A 95 20.24 0.20 -4.93
N THR A 96 20.47 -0.62 -5.96
CA THR A 96 21.48 -0.34 -6.99
C THR A 96 20.94 0.60 -8.08
N GLY A 97 19.72 0.36 -8.56
CA GLY A 97 19.16 1.08 -9.71
C GLY A 97 18.45 2.39 -9.35
N PHE A 98 17.97 2.51 -8.12
CA PHE A 98 17.10 3.60 -7.66
C PHE A 98 17.56 4.13 -6.29
N PRO A 99 18.81 4.60 -6.16
CA PRO A 99 19.44 4.93 -4.89
C PRO A 99 18.80 6.11 -4.15
N LEU A 100 17.94 6.89 -4.81
CA LEU A 100 17.23 8.01 -4.20
C LEU A 100 15.87 7.61 -3.61
N LEU A 101 15.39 6.37 -3.81
CA LEU A 101 14.13 5.93 -3.22
C LEU A 101 14.21 5.92 -1.70
N ASP A 102 13.17 6.44 -1.06
CA ASP A 102 13.00 6.35 0.38
C ASP A 102 12.73 4.90 0.80
N LYS A 103 13.22 4.56 1.99
CA LYS A 103 13.10 3.22 2.56
C LYS A 103 12.74 3.28 4.04
N PHE A 104 11.88 2.37 4.44
CA PHE A 104 11.61 2.11 5.85
C PHE A 104 12.72 1.23 6.43
N GLU A 105 13.58 1.82 7.25
CA GLU A 105 14.67 1.09 7.95
C GLU A 105 14.13 0.29 9.15
N THR A 106 13.05 0.77 9.76
CA THR A 106 12.43 0.17 10.93
C THR A 106 10.91 0.22 10.81
N CYS A 107 10.25 -0.82 11.28
CA CYS A 107 8.80 -0.85 11.43
C CYS A 107 8.48 -1.39 12.83
N THR A 108 7.66 -0.65 13.57
CA THR A 108 7.19 -1.05 14.90
C THR A 108 5.69 -1.25 14.83
N VAL A 109 5.24 -2.41 15.29
CA VAL A 109 3.82 -2.75 15.32
C VAL A 109 3.37 -2.76 16.77
N GLU A 110 2.50 -1.80 17.10
CA GLU A 110 1.82 -1.75 18.39
C GLU A 110 0.39 -2.28 18.21
N ARG A 111 0.06 -3.38 18.89
CA ARG A 111 -1.30 -3.90 18.89
C ARG A 111 -2.08 -3.22 19.99
N ILE A 112 -3.01 -2.36 19.60
CA ILE A 112 -3.98 -1.78 20.52
C ILE A 112 -5.05 -2.83 20.76
N THR A 113 -5.01 -3.49 21.91
CA THR A 113 -6.16 -4.27 22.38
C THR A 113 -7.19 -3.27 22.90
N PRO A 114 -8.44 -3.28 22.42
CA PRO A 114 -9.48 -2.45 23.00
C PRO A 114 -9.58 -2.72 24.51
N SER A 115 -9.58 -1.66 25.32
CA SER A 115 -9.90 -1.78 26.74
C SER A 115 -11.33 -2.30 26.87
N GLU A 116 -11.60 -3.21 27.82
CA GLU A 116 -12.92 -3.85 28.05
C GLU A 116 -14.06 -2.87 28.45
N THR A 117 -13.89 -1.56 28.25
CA THR A 117 -14.75 -0.51 28.80
C THR A 117 -15.62 0.23 27.78
N GLU A 118 -15.61 -0.15 26.49
CA GLU A 118 -16.46 0.48 25.45
C GLU A 118 -17.63 -0.40 24.97
N THR A 119 -18.04 -1.42 25.75
CA THR A 119 -19.20 -2.28 25.39
C THR A 119 -20.53 -1.83 25.99
N GLU A 120 -20.66 -0.60 26.49
CA GLU A 120 -21.95 -0.05 26.89
C GLU A 120 -22.13 1.38 26.38
N LEU A 121 -22.65 1.53 25.15
CA LEU A 121 -23.62 2.55 24.76
C LEU A 121 -24.48 2.06 23.58
#